data_AF-A0A9P8ZV69-F1
#
_entry.id   AF-A0A9P8ZV69-F1
#
_cell.length_a   1.000
_cell.length_b   1.000
_cell.length_c   1.000
_cell.angle_alpha   90.00
_cell.angle_beta   90.00
_cell.angle_gamma   90.00
#
_symmetry.space_group_name_H-M   'P 1'
#
loop_
_entity.id
_entity.type
_entity.pdbx_description
1 polymer ?
#
loop_
_entity_poly.entity_id
_entity_poly.type
_entity_poly.pdbx_seq_one_letter_code
_entity_poly.pdbx_strand_id
1 'polypeptide(L)'
;MLSKIALLFSALSLAAAQQNYPVQSAPFNLVLSSSTNSSLNGIKLAACHTGASVESLCLFDGGRDSTYTFYFNTTTDTPDPTTLQTGLVTWTLEPSTINFNEALSFQYNTASNLAFPLIWPSLDTVQEFAFTDEEHLAVPAYVNDAIEPPTTYRGGVTFWDNRWQICQTYWQAYAYTALQWTLGGGAPQNPSCDAVTVSRVFI
;
A
#
# COMPACT_ATOMS: atom_id res chain seq x y z
N MET A 1 48.65 10.25 -20.84
CA MET A 1 47.48 9.52 -21.35
C MET A 1 46.93 8.65 -20.23
N LEU A 2 46.00 9.15 -19.43
CA LEU A 2 45.23 8.33 -18.50
C LEU A 2 43.81 8.88 -18.34
N SER A 3 42.88 8.00 -18.71
CA SER A 3 41.54 7.77 -18.15
C SER A 3 40.59 8.96 -17.95
N LYS A 4 39.54 9.00 -18.79
CA LYS A 4 38.21 9.46 -18.39
C LYS A 4 37.17 8.50 -18.95
N ILE A 5 37.10 7.30 -18.38
CA ILE A 5 35.88 6.48 -18.50
C ILE A 5 34.90 7.08 -17.50
N ALA A 6 33.97 7.90 -18.00
CA ALA A 6 32.80 8.30 -17.23
C ALA A 6 31.87 7.09 -17.18
N LEU A 7 31.75 6.46 -16.00
CA LEU A 7 30.69 5.50 -15.74
C LEU A 7 29.35 6.24 -15.71
N LEU A 8 28.64 6.21 -16.84
CA LEU A 8 27.20 6.48 -16.92
C LEU A 8 26.46 5.29 -16.31
N PHE A 9 26.21 5.34 -15.00
CA PHE A 9 25.25 4.48 -14.32
C PHE A 9 24.35 5.36 -13.47
N SER A 10 23.15 5.70 -13.95
CA SER A 10 22.00 6.13 -13.13
C SER A 10 20.80 6.54 -14.00
N ALA A 11 20.03 5.55 -14.46
CA ALA A 11 18.65 5.77 -14.92
C ALA A 11 17.78 4.48 -14.93
N LEU A 12 18.26 3.37 -14.35
CA LEU A 12 17.59 2.07 -14.50
C LEU A 12 16.46 1.78 -13.49
N SER A 13 16.26 2.61 -12.45
CA SER A 13 15.23 2.33 -11.42
C SER A 13 13.84 2.86 -11.76
N LEU A 14 13.68 3.91 -12.59
CA LEU A 14 12.36 4.38 -13.01
C LEU A 14 11.66 3.44 -14.02
N ALA A 15 12.42 2.58 -14.71
CA ALA A 15 11.89 1.85 -15.85
C ALA A 15 10.97 0.67 -15.44
N ALA A 16 11.32 -0.10 -14.41
CA ALA A 16 10.72 -1.42 -14.22
C ALA A 16 9.22 -1.41 -13.83
N ALA A 17 8.78 -0.54 -12.91
CA ALA A 17 7.35 -0.45 -12.53
C ALA A 17 6.51 0.10 -13.69
N GLN A 18 7.06 1.13 -14.35
CA GLN A 18 6.38 1.86 -15.39
C GLN A 18 6.30 1.08 -16.71
N GLN A 19 7.09 0.02 -16.89
CA GLN A 19 6.93 -0.90 -18.03
C GLN A 19 5.63 -1.72 -17.92
N ASN A 20 5.31 -2.24 -16.73
CA ASN A 20 4.14 -3.12 -16.56
C ASN A 20 2.87 -2.35 -16.15
N TYR A 21 3.03 -1.25 -15.41
CA TYR A 21 1.93 -0.39 -14.95
C TYR A 21 2.17 1.06 -15.43
N PRO A 22 2.01 1.35 -16.74
CA PRO A 22 2.41 2.63 -17.33
C PRO A 22 1.44 3.78 -17.06
N VAL A 23 0.19 3.49 -16.67
CA VAL A 23 -0.85 4.51 -16.50
C VAL A 23 -0.86 4.96 -15.05
N GLN A 24 -0.41 6.17 -14.79
CA GLN A 24 -0.34 6.74 -13.44
C GLN A 24 -1.49 7.71 -13.18
N SER A 25 -2.12 7.59 -12.01
CA SER A 25 -3.16 8.51 -11.55
C SER A 25 -2.62 9.92 -11.23
N ALA A 26 -3.54 10.88 -11.03
CA ALA A 26 -3.22 12.09 -10.29
C ALA A 26 -2.71 11.76 -8.87
N PRO A 27 -1.87 12.61 -8.26
CA PRO A 27 -1.37 12.42 -6.91
C PRO A 27 -2.49 12.46 -5.86
N PHE A 28 -2.36 11.66 -4.80
CA PHE A 28 -3.33 11.64 -3.70
C PHE A 28 -2.66 11.41 -2.33
N ASN A 29 -3.41 11.70 -1.27
CA ASN A 29 -3.11 11.24 0.10
C ASN A 29 -3.96 10.01 0.43
N LEU A 30 -3.45 9.12 1.29
CA LEU A 30 -4.25 8.08 1.94
C LEU A 30 -4.77 8.62 3.27
N VAL A 31 -6.09 8.63 3.45
CA VAL A 31 -6.78 9.28 4.57
C VAL A 31 -7.62 8.29 5.34
N LEU A 32 -7.56 8.36 6.66
CA LEU A 32 -8.25 7.45 7.56
C LEU A 32 -9.64 7.94 7.94
N SER A 33 -10.54 6.98 8.10
CA SER A 33 -11.77 7.14 8.87
C SER A 33 -12.02 5.89 9.74
N SER A 34 -12.74 6.07 10.84
CA SER A 34 -13.08 5.02 11.80
C SER A 34 -14.44 5.32 12.42
N SER A 35 -15.26 4.27 12.55
CA SER A 35 -16.56 4.33 13.22
C SER A 35 -16.46 4.22 14.73
N THR A 36 -15.37 3.65 15.26
CA THR A 36 -15.16 3.38 16.69
C THR A 36 -14.15 4.32 17.33
N ASN A 37 -13.19 4.84 16.56
CA ASN A 37 -12.16 5.74 17.06
C ASN A 37 -12.08 7.05 16.24
N SER A 38 -12.90 8.03 16.62
CA SER A 38 -13.00 9.31 15.90
C SER A 38 -11.71 10.14 15.87
N SER A 39 -10.72 9.87 16.74
CA SER A 39 -9.44 10.59 16.69
C SER A 39 -8.63 10.26 15.44
N LEU A 40 -8.90 9.10 14.81
CA LEU A 40 -8.26 8.68 13.57
C LEU A 40 -8.84 9.39 12.33
N ASN A 41 -10.02 10.01 12.44
CA ASN A 41 -10.72 10.59 11.30
C ASN A 41 -9.97 11.79 10.71
N GLY A 42 -9.68 11.71 9.41
CA GLY A 42 -8.98 12.73 8.65
C GLY A 42 -7.46 12.71 8.81
N ILE A 43 -6.89 11.76 9.55
CA ILE A 43 -5.43 11.59 9.60
C ILE A 43 -4.95 11.06 8.25
N LYS A 44 -3.89 11.67 7.72
CA LYS A 44 -3.20 11.22 6.51
C LYS A 44 -2.10 10.23 6.90
N LEU A 45 -2.03 9.11 6.18
CA LEU A 45 -0.94 8.15 6.33
C LEU A 45 0.34 8.69 5.69
N ALA A 46 1.47 8.36 6.31
CA ALA A 46 2.80 8.71 5.85
C ALA A 46 3.63 7.47 5.54
N ALA A 47 4.64 7.63 4.68
CA ALA A 47 5.69 6.64 4.46
C ALA A 47 6.79 6.82 5.53
N CYS A 48 6.62 6.20 6.70
CA CYS A 48 7.63 6.22 7.77
C CYS A 48 8.76 5.22 7.49
N HIS A 49 10.00 5.68 7.56
CA HIS A 49 11.18 4.82 7.44
C HIS A 49 11.17 3.68 8.47
N THR A 50 11.20 2.44 8.01
CA THR A 50 11.17 1.23 8.84
C THR A 50 12.24 0.19 8.47
N GLY A 51 13.20 0.55 7.62
CA GLY A 51 14.24 -0.33 7.11
C GLY A 51 14.99 0.30 5.95
N ALA A 52 15.98 -0.39 5.38
CA ALA A 52 16.77 0.14 4.27
C ALA A 52 15.92 0.32 3.00
N SER A 53 15.47 1.56 2.75
CA SER A 53 14.50 1.91 1.70
C SER A 53 13.18 1.13 1.84
N VAL A 54 12.69 1.02 3.08
CA VAL A 54 11.41 0.36 3.37
C VAL A 54 10.61 1.27 4.27
N GLU A 55 9.35 1.50 3.92
CA GLU A 55 8.48 2.43 4.62
C GLU A 55 7.19 1.76 5.06
N SER A 56 6.81 2.00 6.32
CA SER A 56 5.50 1.66 6.85
C SER A 56 4.52 2.77 6.56
N LEU A 57 3.28 2.42 6.23
CA LEU A 57 2.16 3.38 6.25
C LEU A 57 1.77 3.69 7.69
N CYS A 58 2.33 4.76 8.26
CA CYS A 58 2.22 5.11 9.68
C CYS A 58 1.29 6.30 9.93
N LEU A 59 0.84 6.45 11.18
CA LEU A 59 0.39 7.76 11.68
C LEU A 59 1.63 8.64 11.85
N PHE A 60 1.68 9.76 11.12
CA PHE A 60 2.80 10.71 11.24
C PHE A 60 2.55 11.73 12.34
N ASP A 61 3.55 11.95 13.19
CA ASP A 61 3.48 12.84 14.34
C ASP A 61 3.70 14.32 13.97
N GLY A 62 4.03 14.63 12.70
CA GLY A 62 4.16 16.01 12.21
C GLY A 62 2.83 16.73 11.94
N GLY A 63 1.71 16.17 12.42
CA GLY A 63 0.38 16.74 12.32
C GLY A 63 -0.36 16.38 11.03
N ARG A 64 -1.64 16.79 10.95
CA ARG A 64 -2.56 16.53 9.81
C ARG A 64 -2.08 17.12 8.47
N ASP A 65 -1.08 17.99 8.50
CA ASP A 65 -0.65 18.83 7.38
C ASP A 65 0.61 18.31 6.65
N SER A 66 1.26 17.24 7.12
CA SER A 66 2.34 16.61 6.37
C SER A 66 1.79 15.92 5.11
N THR A 67 2.26 16.33 3.92
CA THR A 67 1.80 15.76 2.65
C THR A 67 2.73 14.65 2.19
N TYR A 68 2.27 13.40 2.31
CA TYR A 68 2.86 12.26 1.61
C TYR A 68 2.04 11.98 0.38
N THR A 69 2.69 12.05 -0.78
CA THR A 69 2.04 11.93 -2.07
C THR A 69 2.19 10.51 -2.59
N PHE A 70 1.06 9.85 -2.79
CA PHE A 70 0.98 8.53 -3.38
C PHE A 70 0.42 8.63 -4.80
N TYR A 71 0.68 7.59 -5.58
CA TYR A 71 0.12 7.41 -6.91
C TYR A 71 -0.48 6.02 -7.04
N PHE A 72 -1.36 5.86 -8.02
CA PHE A 72 -1.93 4.56 -8.37
C PHE A 72 -1.60 4.29 -9.83
N ASN A 73 -0.83 3.23 -10.05
CA ASN A 73 -0.34 2.87 -11.37
C ASN A 73 -1.07 1.62 -11.87
N THR A 74 -1.69 1.70 -13.03
CA THR A 74 -2.48 0.62 -13.65
C THR A 74 -1.88 0.21 -14.99
N THR A 75 -2.29 -0.95 -15.49
CA THR A 75 -1.83 -1.48 -16.79
C THR A 75 -2.50 -0.83 -17.99
N THR A 76 -3.72 -0.31 -17.79
CA THR A 76 -4.55 0.37 -18.80
C THR A 76 -5.26 1.57 -18.18
N ASP A 77 -5.72 2.52 -18.99
CA ASP A 77 -6.56 3.66 -18.60
C ASP A 77 -8.06 3.34 -18.64
N THR A 78 -8.43 2.17 -19.18
CA THR A 78 -9.82 1.76 -19.38
C THR A 78 -10.16 0.59 -18.46
N PRO A 79 -10.83 0.83 -17.33
CA PRO A 79 -11.31 -0.23 -16.45
C PRO A 79 -12.25 -1.20 -17.18
N ASP A 80 -12.23 -2.47 -16.80
CA ASP A 80 -13.29 -3.39 -17.16
C ASP A 80 -14.60 -2.93 -16.48
N PRO A 81 -15.71 -2.72 -17.22
CA PRO A 81 -16.95 -2.21 -16.63
C PRO A 81 -17.59 -3.16 -15.60
N THR A 82 -17.10 -4.39 -15.47
CA THR A 82 -17.64 -5.43 -14.58
C THR A 82 -16.84 -5.62 -13.29
N THR A 83 -15.69 -4.97 -13.13
CA THR A 83 -14.82 -5.11 -11.96
C THR A 83 -14.06 -3.83 -11.65
N LEU A 84 -13.61 -3.66 -10.40
CA LEU A 84 -12.70 -2.58 -10.06
C LEU A 84 -11.37 -2.75 -10.79
N GLN A 85 -10.79 -1.61 -11.18
CA GLN A 85 -9.46 -1.58 -11.76
C GLN A 85 -8.40 -1.88 -10.70
N THR A 86 -7.52 -2.83 -10.99
CA THR A 86 -6.38 -3.15 -10.14
C THR A 86 -5.09 -2.46 -10.59
N GLY A 87 -4.20 -2.22 -9.65
CA GLY A 87 -2.93 -1.54 -9.89
C GLY A 87 -2.06 -1.47 -8.63
N LEU A 88 -0.97 -0.72 -8.73
CA LEU A 88 0.00 -0.56 -7.67
C LEU A 88 -0.19 0.80 -6.98
N VAL A 89 -0.29 0.79 -5.66
CA VAL A 89 -0.11 2.01 -4.86
C VAL A 89 1.39 2.25 -4.74
N THR A 90 1.87 3.39 -5.25
CA THR A 90 3.29 3.71 -5.30
C THR A 90 3.61 4.98 -4.54
N TRP A 91 4.86 5.06 -4.09
CA TRP A 91 5.44 6.22 -3.45
C TRP A 91 6.88 6.38 -3.95
N THR A 92 7.36 7.61 -4.02
CA THR A 92 8.72 7.90 -4.45
C THR A 92 9.55 8.29 -3.22
N LEU A 93 10.53 7.46 -2.89
CA LEU A 93 11.59 7.82 -1.97
C LEU A 93 12.53 8.77 -2.69
N GLU A 94 12.67 9.99 -2.16
CA GLU A 94 13.58 11.02 -2.69
C GLU A 94 14.79 11.21 -1.75
N PRO A 95 15.74 10.25 -1.66
CA PRO A 95 17.03 10.56 -1.10
C PRO A 95 17.71 11.57 -2.03
N SER A 96 18.48 12.50 -1.47
CA SER A 96 19.05 13.71 -2.08
C SER A 96 19.73 13.61 -3.47
N THR A 97 19.87 12.41 -4.04
CA THR A 97 20.57 12.15 -5.30
C THR A 97 19.87 11.19 -6.28
N ILE A 98 18.94 10.31 -5.87
CA ILE A 98 18.32 9.30 -6.75
C ILE A 98 16.90 8.97 -6.29
N ASN A 99 15.87 9.24 -7.11
CA ASN A 99 14.50 8.84 -6.80
C ASN A 99 14.30 7.32 -6.96
N PHE A 100 13.71 6.68 -5.95
CA PHE A 100 13.30 5.28 -5.99
C PHE A 100 11.77 5.21 -5.98
N ASN A 101 11.19 4.69 -7.05
CA ASN A 101 9.77 4.38 -7.08
C ASN A 101 9.55 3.01 -6.46
N GLU A 102 8.74 2.99 -5.42
CA GLU A 102 8.49 1.81 -4.60
C GLU A 102 6.99 1.56 -4.57
N ALA A 103 6.61 0.31 -4.37
CA ALA A 103 5.22 -0.12 -4.41
C ALA A 103 4.82 -0.74 -3.07
N LEU A 104 3.56 -0.55 -2.70
CA LEU A 104 2.97 -1.19 -1.55
C LEU A 104 2.91 -2.71 -1.76
N SER A 105 3.34 -3.46 -0.75
CA SER A 105 3.34 -4.91 -0.74
C SER A 105 3.06 -5.44 0.66
N PHE A 106 2.46 -6.63 0.74
CA PHE A 106 2.24 -7.29 2.02
C PHE A 106 3.45 -8.13 2.43
N GLN A 107 3.94 -7.85 3.64
CA GLN A 107 4.86 -8.74 4.34
C GLN A 107 4.10 -9.54 5.39
N TYR A 108 4.38 -10.85 5.43
CA TYR A 108 3.66 -11.80 6.26
C TYR A 108 4.52 -12.28 7.43
N ASN A 109 3.92 -12.40 8.60
CA ASN A 109 4.50 -13.08 9.75
C ASN A 109 3.67 -14.31 10.07
N THR A 110 4.28 -15.49 10.01
CA THR A 110 3.58 -16.77 10.26
C THR A 110 3.04 -16.93 11.68
N ALA A 111 3.45 -16.07 12.61
CA ALA A 111 2.93 -16.04 13.99
C ALA A 111 1.79 -15.03 14.21
N SER A 112 1.29 -14.37 13.15
CA SER A 112 0.25 -13.35 13.23
C SER A 112 -0.81 -13.54 12.14
N ASN A 113 -2.06 -13.14 12.42
CA ASN A 113 -3.09 -12.97 11.39
C ASN A 113 -3.12 -11.55 10.79
N LEU A 114 -2.04 -10.78 10.95
CA LEU A 114 -1.87 -9.47 10.33
C LEU A 114 -0.79 -9.54 9.25
N ALA A 115 -1.08 -8.94 8.09
CA ALA A 115 -0.10 -8.62 7.07
C ALA A 115 0.31 -7.15 7.20
N PHE A 116 1.61 -6.90 7.00
CA PHE A 116 2.21 -5.58 7.07
C PHE A 116 2.25 -4.96 5.67
N PRO A 117 1.44 -3.93 5.38
CA PRO A 117 1.55 -3.17 4.13
C PRO A 117 2.80 -2.27 4.21
N LEU A 118 3.85 -2.65 3.49
CA LEU A 118 5.10 -1.90 3.39
C LEU A 118 5.29 -1.39 1.97
N ILE A 119 5.75 -0.16 1.84
CA ILE A 119 6.35 0.32 0.60
C ILE A 119 7.72 -0.33 0.52
N TRP A 120 7.94 -1.11 -0.54
CA TRP A 120 9.06 -2.03 -0.62
C TRP A 120 9.96 -1.71 -1.83
N PRO A 121 11.30 -1.81 -1.69
CA PRO A 121 12.26 -1.43 -2.73
C PRO A 121 12.45 -2.56 -3.75
N SER A 122 11.38 -3.24 -4.12
CA SER A 122 11.36 -4.23 -5.21
C SER A 122 9.97 -4.35 -5.79
N LEU A 123 9.93 -4.63 -7.09
CA LEU A 123 8.71 -4.89 -7.84
C LEU A 123 8.49 -6.39 -8.10
N ASP A 124 9.40 -7.24 -7.62
CA ASP A 124 9.30 -8.69 -7.80
C ASP A 124 8.21 -9.31 -6.91
N THR A 125 7.80 -8.58 -5.87
CA THR A 125 6.75 -8.96 -4.92
C THR A 125 5.68 -7.87 -4.83
N VAL A 126 5.22 -7.34 -5.97
CA VAL A 126 4.14 -6.34 -5.97
C VAL A 126 2.80 -6.96 -5.57
N GLN A 127 2.04 -6.22 -4.77
CA GLN A 127 0.65 -6.53 -4.46
C GLN A 127 -0.24 -5.57 -5.26
N GLU A 128 -1.20 -6.11 -5.99
CA GLU A 128 -2.24 -5.29 -6.59
C GLU A 128 -3.29 -4.89 -5.57
N PHE A 129 -3.75 -3.65 -5.70
CA PHE A 129 -4.84 -3.04 -4.93
C PHE A 129 -5.86 -2.46 -5.91
N ALA A 130 -7.02 -2.09 -5.40
CA ALA A 130 -8.03 -1.35 -6.13
C ALA A 130 -8.54 -0.18 -5.27
N PHE A 131 -9.30 0.71 -5.88
CA PHE A 131 -10.11 1.70 -5.18
C PHE A 131 -11.58 1.46 -5.52
N THR A 132 -12.45 1.44 -4.51
CA THR A 132 -13.91 1.34 -4.70
C THR A 132 -14.47 2.63 -5.32
N ASP A 133 -15.75 2.63 -5.68
CA ASP A 133 -16.44 3.84 -6.16
C ASP A 133 -16.46 4.96 -5.11
N GLU A 134 -16.40 4.61 -3.82
CA GLU A 134 -16.24 5.52 -2.67
C GLU A 134 -14.77 5.87 -2.38
N GLU A 135 -13.84 5.52 -3.27
CA GLU A 135 -12.41 5.76 -3.16
C GLU A 135 -11.72 5.01 -2.01
N HIS A 136 -12.33 3.93 -1.50
CA HIS A 136 -11.73 3.11 -0.45
C HIS A 136 -10.65 2.20 -1.03
N LEU A 137 -9.49 2.15 -0.39
CA LEU A 137 -8.42 1.22 -0.72
C LEU A 137 -8.91 -0.21 -0.45
N ALA A 138 -8.93 -1.02 -1.50
CA ALA A 138 -9.42 -2.39 -1.44
C ALA A 138 -8.35 -3.40 -1.91
N VAL A 139 -8.44 -4.61 -1.37
CA VAL A 139 -7.57 -5.74 -1.70
C VAL A 139 -8.38 -6.75 -2.53
N PRO A 140 -7.95 -7.09 -3.76
CA PRO A 140 -8.58 -8.13 -4.55
C PRO A 140 -8.34 -9.52 -3.95
N ALA A 141 -9.35 -10.37 -3.99
CA ALA A 141 -9.28 -11.79 -3.64
C ALA A 141 -10.02 -12.63 -4.68
N TYR A 142 -9.38 -13.69 -5.16
CA TYR A 142 -9.89 -14.51 -6.28
C TYR A 142 -10.49 -15.85 -5.83
N VAL A 143 -9.99 -16.38 -4.70
CA VAL A 143 -10.40 -17.68 -4.15
C VAL A 143 -11.23 -17.47 -2.88
N ASN A 144 -12.41 -18.06 -2.86
CA ASN A 144 -13.25 -18.20 -1.69
C ASN A 144 -12.99 -19.56 -1.04
N ASP A 145 -12.13 -19.56 -0.03
CA ASP A 145 -11.77 -20.69 0.82
C ASP A 145 -12.57 -20.73 2.14
N ALA A 146 -13.58 -19.87 2.29
CA ALA A 146 -14.50 -19.87 3.44
C ALA A 146 -15.64 -20.88 3.30
N ILE A 147 -15.69 -21.64 2.20
CA ILE A 147 -16.71 -22.65 1.90
C ILE A 147 -16.06 -23.97 1.47
N GLU A 148 -16.81 -25.07 1.53
CA GLU A 148 -16.38 -26.41 1.13
C GLU A 148 -17.28 -26.96 0.00
N PRO A 149 -16.73 -27.32 -1.19
CA PRO A 149 -15.34 -27.14 -1.59
C PRO A 149 -14.98 -25.67 -1.86
N PRO A 150 -13.71 -25.26 -1.72
CA PRO A 150 -13.24 -23.94 -2.13
C PRO A 150 -13.56 -23.66 -3.60
N THR A 151 -13.93 -22.42 -3.91
CA THR A 151 -14.31 -22.00 -5.27
C THR A 151 -13.89 -20.56 -5.53
N THR A 152 -14.11 -20.04 -6.73
CA THR A 152 -13.86 -18.62 -7.01
C THR A 152 -15.01 -17.75 -6.50
N TYR A 153 -14.74 -16.49 -6.19
CA TYR A 153 -15.83 -15.55 -5.92
C TYR A 153 -16.72 -15.38 -7.16
N ARG A 154 -17.99 -15.04 -6.94
CA ARG A 154 -18.91 -14.70 -8.04
C ARG A 154 -18.34 -13.51 -8.81
N GLY A 155 -18.14 -13.66 -10.13
CA GLY A 155 -17.46 -12.65 -10.95
C GLY A 155 -15.94 -12.84 -11.03
N GLY A 156 -15.39 -13.89 -10.42
CA GLY A 156 -13.96 -14.25 -10.47
C GLY A 156 -13.10 -13.53 -9.44
N VAL A 157 -13.56 -12.42 -8.88
CA VAL A 157 -12.86 -11.62 -7.88
C VAL A 157 -13.84 -10.97 -6.91
N THR A 158 -13.41 -10.75 -5.67
CA THR A 158 -14.06 -9.86 -4.71
C THR A 158 -13.04 -8.84 -4.21
N PHE A 159 -13.50 -7.68 -3.77
CA PHE A 159 -12.66 -6.64 -3.22
C PHE A 159 -13.03 -6.40 -1.77
N TRP A 160 -12.04 -6.45 -0.89
CA TRP A 160 -12.22 -6.19 0.53
C TRP A 160 -11.59 -4.84 0.87
N ASP A 161 -12.34 -3.94 1.47
CA ASP A 161 -11.88 -2.62 1.92
C ASP A 161 -12.04 -2.43 3.45
N ASN A 162 -12.57 -3.45 4.12
CA ASN A 162 -13.00 -3.39 5.52
C ASN A 162 -12.12 -4.19 6.50
N ARG A 163 -10.92 -4.59 6.08
CA ARG A 163 -9.97 -5.34 6.93
C ARG A 163 -8.72 -4.52 7.31
N TRP A 164 -8.73 -3.23 7.01
CA TRP A 164 -7.69 -2.29 7.42
C TRP A 164 -7.78 -1.97 8.91
N GLN A 165 -6.63 -1.96 9.56
CA GLN A 165 -6.48 -1.68 10.97
C GLN A 165 -5.33 -0.69 11.19
N ILE A 166 -5.42 0.15 12.20
CA ILE A 166 -4.28 0.91 12.73
C ILE A 166 -3.86 0.26 14.04
N CYS A 167 -2.62 -0.22 14.13
CA CYS A 167 -2.13 -0.97 15.28
C CYS A 167 -0.79 -0.41 15.75
N GLN A 168 -0.41 -0.66 17.01
CA GLN A 168 0.99 -0.57 17.42
C GLN A 168 1.77 -1.74 16.81
N THR A 169 2.85 -1.44 16.10
CA THR A 169 3.63 -2.41 15.34
C THR A 169 5.10 -2.36 15.73
N TYR A 170 5.81 -3.45 15.43
CA TYR A 170 7.26 -3.52 15.55
C TYR A 170 7.84 -4.26 14.33
N TRP A 171 8.59 -3.55 13.50
CA TRP A 171 9.21 -4.10 12.29
C TRP A 171 10.67 -3.67 12.21
N GLN A 172 11.60 -4.62 12.09
CA GLN A 172 13.04 -4.36 11.97
C GLN A 172 13.60 -3.32 12.98
N ALA A 173 13.16 -3.40 14.23
CA ALA A 173 13.53 -2.48 15.31
C ALA A 173 12.86 -1.08 15.30
N TYR A 174 11.90 -0.85 14.41
CA TYR A 174 11.07 0.35 14.41
C TYR A 174 9.71 0.05 15.03
N ALA A 175 9.31 0.88 16.00
CA ALA A 175 8.00 0.83 16.63
C ALA A 175 7.16 2.01 16.14
N TYR A 176 6.04 1.71 15.47
CA TYR A 176 5.12 2.73 14.95
C TYR A 176 3.68 2.39 15.30
N THR A 177 2.80 3.39 15.22
CA THR A 177 1.37 3.15 15.06
C THR A 177 1.08 3.19 13.56
N ALA A 178 0.77 2.06 12.96
CA ALA A 178 0.78 1.89 11.50
C ALA A 178 -0.36 1.03 10.99
N LEU A 179 -0.65 1.21 9.70
CA LEU A 179 -1.66 0.46 8.95
C LEU A 179 -1.25 -1.01 8.89
N GLN A 180 -2.22 -1.89 9.11
CA GLN A 180 -2.12 -3.35 9.02
C GLN A 180 -3.35 -3.89 8.29
N TRP A 181 -3.20 -5.06 7.67
CA TRP A 181 -4.30 -5.77 7.03
C TRP A 181 -4.60 -7.06 7.79
N THR A 182 -5.87 -7.28 8.16
CA THR A 182 -6.28 -8.52 8.83
C THR A 182 -6.52 -9.64 7.82
N LEU A 183 -5.85 -10.77 8.03
CA LEU A 183 -5.97 -11.97 7.23
C LEU A 183 -7.20 -12.79 7.67
N GLY A 184 -7.95 -13.27 6.67
CA GLY A 184 -9.20 -13.99 6.92
C GLY A 184 -10.32 -13.09 7.47
N GLY A 185 -11.42 -13.71 7.93
CA GLY A 185 -12.59 -13.01 8.48
C GLY A 185 -12.57 -12.82 10.00
N GLY A 186 -11.48 -13.20 10.68
CA GLY A 186 -11.34 -13.06 12.13
C GLY A 186 -10.95 -11.65 12.57
N ALA A 187 -11.06 -11.37 13.86
CA ALA A 187 -10.54 -10.14 14.46
C ALA A 187 -9.00 -10.13 14.47
N PRO A 188 -8.34 -8.96 14.44
CA PRO A 188 -6.87 -8.89 14.52
C PRO A 188 -6.35 -9.46 15.85
N GLN A 189 -5.27 -10.23 15.79
CA GLN A 189 -4.61 -10.81 16.97
C GLN A 189 -3.95 -9.75 17.87
N ASN A 190 -3.51 -8.63 17.28
CA ASN A 190 -2.90 -7.55 18.04
C ASN A 190 -3.99 -6.70 18.71
N PRO A 191 -4.06 -6.66 20.05
CA PRO A 191 -5.14 -5.99 20.78
C PRO A 191 -5.10 -4.46 20.69
N SER A 192 -4.03 -3.87 20.15
CA SER A 192 -3.93 -2.42 19.94
C SER A 192 -4.63 -1.94 18.66
N CYS A 193 -5.16 -2.85 17.85
CA CYS A 193 -5.71 -2.51 16.55
C CYS A 193 -7.07 -1.82 16.64
N ASP A 194 -7.18 -0.67 15.98
CA ASP A 194 -8.44 0.02 15.68
C ASP A 194 -8.83 -0.20 14.22
N ALA A 195 -10.07 -0.59 13.98
CA ALA A 195 -10.60 -0.74 12.62
C ALA A 195 -10.73 0.63 11.93
N VAL A 196 -10.28 0.68 10.68
CA VAL A 196 -10.32 1.88 9.85
C VAL A 196 -10.77 1.56 8.43
N THR A 197 -11.29 2.58 7.76
CA THR A 197 -11.36 2.65 6.30
C THR A 197 -10.25 3.58 5.82
N VAL A 198 -9.55 3.19 4.76
CA VAL A 198 -8.51 3.99 4.11
C VAL A 198 -9.06 4.46 2.78
N SER A 199 -9.11 5.77 2.55
CA SER A 199 -9.57 6.35 1.29
C SER A 199 -8.43 7.11 0.60
N ARG A 200 -8.41 7.12 -0.73
CA ARG A 200 -7.58 8.11 -1.45
C ARG A 200 -8.30 9.43 -1.56
N VAL A 201 -7.57 10.52 -1.39
CA VAL A 201 -8.06 11.90 -1.58
C VAL A 201 -7.07 12.63 -2.47
N PHE A 202 -7.50 12.99 -3.68
CA PHE A 202 -6.66 13.70 -4.65
C PHE A 202 -6.24 15.09 -4.13
N ILE A 203 -5.02 15.50 -4.49
CA ILE A 203 -4.39 16.78 -4.10
C ILE A 203 -4.77 17.89 -5.08
#